data_AF-A0AAV0R5T2-F1
#
_entry.id   AF-A0AAV0R5T2-F1
#
_cell.length_a   1.000
_cell.length_b   1.000
_cell.length_c   1.000
_cell.angle_alpha   90.00
_cell.angle_beta   90.00
_cell.angle_gamma   90.00
#
_symmetry.space_group_name_H-M   'P 1'
#
loop_
_entity.id
_entity.type
_entity.pdbx_description
1 polymer ?
#
loop_
_entity_poly.entity_id
_entity_poly.type
_entity_poly.pdbx_seq_one_letter_code
_entity_poly.pdbx_strand_id
1 'polypeptide(L)' 'MEVKDLDHDCFLVKLNNEQDYFRALTDGPWVIFDHYLVVQQWSPKFKASDPLPKTMIV' A
#
# COMPACT_ATOMS: atom_id res chain seq x y z
N MET A 1 6.67 -12.96 -5.24
CA MET A 1 6.13 -11.93 -4.34
C MET A 1 7.11 -11.78 -3.20
N GLU A 2 7.57 -10.56 -2.95
CA GLU A 2 8.47 -10.24 -1.84
C GLU A 2 7.81 -9.15 -1.00
N VAL A 3 8.00 -9.20 0.32
CA VAL A 3 7.50 -8.20 1.25
C VAL A 3 8.66 -7.75 2.12
N LYS A 4 8.81 -6.44 2.28
CA LYS A 4 9.76 -5.82 3.19
C LYS A 4 9.02 -4.94 4.18
N ASP A 5 9.34 -5.09 5.44
CA ASP A 5 8.91 -4.18 6.50
C ASP A 5 9.69 -2.85 6.37
N LEU A 6 8.99 -1.72 6.44
CA LEU A 6 9.55 -0.37 6.38
C LEU A 6 9.38 0.39 7.71
N ASP A 7 8.97 -0.29 8.79
CA ASP A 7 8.54 0.27 10.07
C ASP A 7 7.25 1.11 9.97
N HIS A 8 6.69 1.52 11.11
CA HIS A 8 5.47 2.34 11.21
C HIS A 8 4.26 1.77 10.46
N ASP A 9 4.04 0.45 10.56
CA ASP A 9 2.95 -0.28 9.88
C ASP A 9 2.95 -0.11 8.35
N CYS A 10 4.10 0.24 7.77
CA CYS A 10 4.29 0.38 6.33
C CYS A 10 5.05 -0.82 5.77
N PHE A 11 4.52 -1.38 4.68
CA PHE A 11 5.11 -2.54 4.01
C PHE A 11 5.35 -2.24 2.53
N LEU A 12 6.52 -2.64 2.03
CA LEU A 12 6.82 -2.64 0.60
C LEU A 12 6.58 -4.03 0.04
N VAL A 13 5.58 -4.14 -0.83
CA VAL A 13 5.25 -5.39 -1.52
C VAL A 13 5.70 -5.31 -2.97
N LYS A 14 6.51 -6.27 -3.41
CA LYS A 14 6.89 -6.47 -4.81
C LYS A 14 6.07 -7.63 -5.40
N LEU A 15 5.19 -7.28 -6.33
CA LEU A 15 4.39 -8.24 -7.09
C LEU A 15 5.11 -8.57 -8.41
N ASN A 16 5.04 -9.83 -8.82
CA ASN A 16 5.67 -10.31 -10.07
C ASN A 16 4.69 -10.29 -11.25
N ASN A 17 3.39 -10.21 -10.96
CA ASN A 17 2.32 -10.16 -11.95
C ASN A 17 1.76 -8.74 -11.99
N GLU A 18 1.78 -8.14 -13.17
CA GLU A 18 1.26 -6.81 -13.43
C GLU A 18 -0.24 -6.70 -13.16
N GLN A 19 -1.01 -7.75 -13.47
CA GLN A 19 -2.45 -7.77 -13.22
C GLN A 19 -2.76 -7.71 -11.72
N ASP A 20 -2.01 -8.45 -10.89
CA ASP A 20 -2.18 -8.42 -9.43
C ASP A 20 -1.76 -7.06 -8.86
N TYR A 21 -0.72 -6.44 -9.44
CA TYR A 21 -0.29 -5.10 -9.09
C TYR A 21 -1.36 -4.05 -9.35
N PHE A 22 -1.96 -4.06 -10.55
CA PHE A 22 -3.03 -3.13 -10.88
C PHE A 22 -4.26 -3.35 -10.02
N ARG A 23 -4.66 -4.60 -9.78
CA ARG A 23 -5.78 -4.92 -8.88
C ARG A 23 -5.54 -4.35 -7.50
N ALA A 24 -4.38 -4.63 -6.90
CA ALA A 24 -4.03 -4.11 -5.58
C ALA A 24 -4.10 -2.58 -5.48
N LEU A 25 -3.75 -1.86 -6.55
CA LEU A 25 -3.80 -0.40 -6.59
C LEU A 25 -5.17 0.20 -6.88
N THR A 26 -6.01 -0.49 -7.67
CA THR A 26 -7.22 0.11 -8.25
C THR A 26 -8.52 -0.44 -7.70
N ASP A 27 -8.55 -1.67 -7.19
CA ASP A 27 -9.77 -2.32 -6.70
C ASP A 27 -10.14 -1.89 -5.25
N GLY A 28 -9.40 -0.94 -4.67
CA GLY A 28 -9.61 -0.44 -3.29
C GLY A 28 -10.89 0.41 -3.13
N PRO A 29 -11.35 0.63 -1.87
CA PRO A 29 -10.62 0.50 -0.61
C PRO A 29 -10.57 -0.92 -0.04
N TRP A 30 -9.42 -1.28 0.53
CA TRP A 30 -9.18 -2.61 1.12
C TRP A 30 -9.46 -2.59 2.62
N VAL A 31 -10.33 -3.49 3.07
CA VAL A 31 -10.60 -3.72 4.50
C VAL A 31 -10.26 -5.16 4.84
N ILE A 32 -9.36 -5.37 5.79
CA ILE A 32 -8.96 -6.69 6.27
C ILE A 32 -9.05 -6.68 7.80
N PHE A 33 -9.87 -7.57 8.37
CA PHE A 33 -10.11 -7.65 9.81
C PHE A 33 -10.45 -6.30 10.47
N ASP A 34 -11.36 -5.51 9.88
CA ASP A 34 -11.72 -4.15 10.32
C ASP A 34 -10.59 -3.09 10.26
N HIS A 35 -9.45 -3.42 9.65
CA HIS A 35 -8.37 -2.47 9.39
C HIS A 35 -8.39 -2.02 7.93
N TYR A 36 -8.25 -0.71 7.70
CA TYR A 36 -8.14 -0.14 6.36
C TYR A 36 -6.69 -0.22 5.88
N LEU A 37 -6.50 -0.76 4.68
CA LEU A 37 -5.21 -0.72 4.00
C LEU A 37 -5.20 0.40 2.96
N VAL A 38 -4.21 1.27 3.09
CA VAL A 38 -3.88 2.26 2.07
C VAL A 38 -2.83 1.67 1.15
N VAL A 39 -3.18 1.47 -0.11
CA VAL A 39 -2.25 0.99 -1.13
C VAL A 39 -1.86 2.18 -2.00
N GLN A 40 -0.56 2.35 -2.21
CA GLN A 40 -0.03 3.36 -3.14
C GLN A 40 1.16 2.78 -3.91
N GLN A 41 1.43 3.36 -5.07
CA GLN A 41 2.62 3.02 -5.83
C GLN A 41 3.88 3.41 -5.04
N TRP A 42 4.87 2.52 -5.04
CA TRP A 42 6.16 2.81 -4.41
C TRP A 42 6.84 4.02 -5.04
N SER A 43 7.42 4.87 -4.19
CA SER A 43 8.19 6.03 -4.57
C SER A 43 9.51 6.04 -3.79
N PRO A 44 10.65 6.40 -4.41
CA PRO A 44 11.92 6.54 -3.70
C PRO A 44 11.90 7.69 -2.66
N LYS A 45 10.90 8.57 -2.71
CA LYS A 45 10.70 9.64 -1.73
C LYS A 45 9.79 9.22 -0.57
N PHE A 46 9.30 7.98 -0.56
CA PHE A 46 8.43 7.47 0.49
C PHE A 46 9.15 7.46 1.84
N LYS A 47 8.47 7.92 2.89
CA LYS A 47 8.93 7.82 4.28
C LYS A 47 7.80 7.25 5.12
N ALA A 48 8.08 6.15 5.82
CA ALA A 48 7.10 5.50 6.68
C ALA A 48 6.66 6.38 7.87
N SER A 49 7.50 7.35 8.27
CA SER A 49 7.17 8.30 9.33
C SER A 49 6.29 9.47 8.87
N ASP A 50 6.07 9.65 7.56
CA ASP A 50 5.15 10.68 7.09
C ASP A 50 3.71 10.27 7.41
N PRO A 51 2.84 11.21 7.82
CA PRO A 51 1.45 10.88 8.10
C PRO A 51 0.78 10.29 6.86
N LEU A 52 -0.03 9.26 7.08
CA LEU A 52 -0.86 8.66 6.03
C LEU A 52 -1.58 9.79 5.27
N PRO A 53 -1.62 9.73 3.92
CA PRO A 53 -2.30 10.74 3.13
C PRO A 53 -3.75 10.85 3.61
N LYS A 54 -4.12 12.04 4.12
CA LYS A 54 -5.42 12.30 4.77
C LYS A 54 -6.61 12.22 3.82
N THR A 55 -6.37 12.10 2.52
CA THR A 55 -7.40 12.04 1.51
C THR A 55 -7.61 10.59 1.10
N MET A 56 -8.46 9.88 1.82
CA MET A 56 -9.16 8.73 1.26
C MET A 56 -10.22 9.29 0.31
N ILE A 57 -9.89 9.43 -0.97
CA ILE A 57 -10.91 9.69 -2.00
C ILE A 57 -11.65 8.37 -2.17
N VAL A 58 -12.85 8.30 -1.59
CA VAL A 58 -13.85 7.25 -1.85
C VAL A 58 -14.57 7.57 -3.14
#